data_AF-G3N7P9-F1
#
_entry.id   AF-G3N7P9-F1
#
_cell.length_a   1.000
_cell.length_b   1.000
_cell.length_c   1.000
_cell.angle_alpha   90.00
_cell.angle_beta   90.00
_cell.angle_gamma   90.00
#
_symmetry.space_group_name_H-M   'P 1'
#
loop_
_entity.id
_entity.type
_entity.pdbx_description
1 polymer ?
#
loop_
_entity_poly.entity_id
_entity_poly.type
_entity_poly.pdbx_seq_one_letter_code
_entity_poly.pdbx_strand_id
1 'polypeptide(L)'
;MDRKSRTQLSAFGGNAQSWSLDRSANHYSVSHKSDSVQLTTRPSRSKLGVYLNFKEGTLSFYEVSDRMVFLYKVEAEFTEPMYPGFWLGEKCCIRICDLRPDGL
;
A
#
# COMPACT_ATOMS: atom_id res chain seq x y z
N MET A 1 6.36 -12.22 -9.63
CA MET A 1 6.67 -12.26 -8.19
C MET A 1 6.75 -13.72 -7.76
N ASP A 2 7.88 -14.15 -7.21
CA ASP A 2 7.97 -15.49 -6.61
C ASP A 2 7.07 -15.55 -5.36
N ARG A 3 6.37 -16.67 -5.17
CA ARG A 3 5.39 -16.88 -4.11
C ARG A 3 5.80 -17.96 -3.11
N LYS A 4 6.92 -18.67 -3.36
CA LYS A 4 7.28 -19.88 -2.60
C LYS A 4 8.62 -19.80 -1.88
N SER A 5 9.44 -18.79 -2.12
CA SER A 5 10.68 -18.62 -1.34
C SER A 5 10.43 -17.89 -0.02
N ARG A 6 11.46 -17.91 0.84
CA ARG A 6 11.54 -17.13 2.09
C ARG A 6 12.47 -15.92 1.95
N THR A 7 12.66 -15.45 0.72
CA THR A 7 13.56 -14.33 0.40
C THR A 7 12.76 -13.03 0.31
N GLN A 8 13.45 -11.89 0.37
CA GLN A 8 12.81 -10.58 0.18
C GLN A 8 12.08 -10.48 -1.17
N LEU A 9 12.55 -11.18 -2.21
CA LEU A 9 11.92 -11.19 -3.53
C LEU A 9 10.47 -11.74 -3.52
N SER A 10 10.12 -12.53 -2.50
CA SER A 10 8.76 -13.06 -2.30
C SER A 10 7.87 -12.17 -1.42
N ALA A 11 8.42 -11.13 -0.81
CA ALA A 11 7.66 -10.14 -0.04
C ALA A 11 7.13 -9.03 -0.95
N PHE A 12 6.01 -8.41 -0.56
CA PHE A 12 5.56 -7.18 -1.22
C PHE A 12 6.61 -6.07 -1.02
N GLY A 13 6.89 -5.31 -2.08
CA GLY A 13 7.92 -4.26 -2.06
C GLY A 13 9.36 -4.78 -2.14
N GLY A 14 9.61 -6.08 -1.95
CA GLY A 14 10.95 -6.68 -2.02
C GLY A 14 11.40 -7.07 -3.42
N ASN A 15 10.67 -6.70 -4.47
CA ASN A 15 10.99 -6.98 -5.86
C ASN A 15 10.56 -5.81 -6.78
N ALA A 16 10.94 -5.87 -8.05
CA ALA A 16 10.63 -4.84 -9.04
C ALA A 16 9.16 -4.82 -9.49
N GLN A 17 8.37 -5.84 -9.16
CA GLN A 17 6.99 -6.03 -9.62
C GLN A 17 5.96 -5.68 -8.54
N SER A 18 6.39 -5.11 -7.41
CA SER A 18 5.50 -4.79 -6.30
C SER A 18 5.93 -3.54 -5.56
N TRP A 19 4.94 -2.91 -4.95
CA TRP A 19 5.08 -1.80 -4.02
C TRP A 19 4.26 -2.14 -2.78
N SER A 20 4.76 -1.78 -1.60
CA SER A 20 4.02 -1.94 -0.34
C SER A 20 3.96 -0.63 0.41
N LEU A 21 2.83 -0.37 1.06
CA LEU A 21 2.76 0.52 2.20
C LEU A 21 2.66 -0.37 3.44
N ASP A 22 3.69 -0.35 4.26
CA ASP A 22 3.79 -1.10 5.49
C ASP A 22 3.42 -0.18 6.66
N ARG A 23 2.60 -0.69 7.59
CA ARG A 23 2.18 0.01 8.80
C ARG A 23 2.77 -0.68 10.02
N SER A 24 3.54 0.05 10.80
CA SER A 24 3.96 -0.36 12.14
C SER A 24 3.16 0.39 13.22
N ALA A 25 3.51 0.17 14.49
CA ALA A 25 2.87 0.87 15.60
C ALA A 25 3.11 2.38 15.59
N ASN A 26 4.24 2.86 15.03
CA ASN A 26 4.68 4.25 15.16
C ASN A 26 4.99 4.96 13.83
N HIS A 27 5.06 4.25 12.70
CA HIS A 27 5.33 4.84 11.40
C HIS A 27 4.69 4.06 10.26
N TYR A 28 4.62 4.71 9.11
CA TYR A 28 4.44 4.06 7.82
C TYR A 28 5.79 3.95 7.11
N SER A 29 5.96 2.92 6.29
CA SER A 29 7.06 2.84 5.33
C SER A 29 6.53 2.43 3.97
N VAL A 30 7.18 2.90 2.91
CA VAL A 30 6.88 2.47 1.54
C VAL A 30 8.09 1.72 1.00
N SER A 31 7.85 0.52 0.46
CA SER A 31 8.93 -0.35 -0.01
C SER A 31 8.77 -0.71 -1.49
N HIS A 32 9.89 -0.74 -2.22
CA HIS A 32 9.98 -1.16 -3.62
C HIS A 32 11.40 -1.60 -3.94
N LYS A 33 11.59 -2.69 -4.70
CA LYS A 33 12.92 -3.25 -5.04
C LYS A 33 13.83 -3.46 -3.82
N SER A 34 13.26 -3.88 -2.69
CA SER A 34 13.96 -4.03 -1.39
C SER A 34 14.45 -2.74 -0.74
N ASP A 35 14.25 -1.58 -1.36
CA ASP A 35 14.45 -0.29 -0.73
C ASP A 35 13.20 0.11 0.05
N SER A 36 13.37 0.76 1.19
CA SER A 36 12.27 1.21 2.04
C SER A 36 12.49 2.64 2.49
N VAL A 37 11.43 3.45 2.42
CA VAL A 37 11.42 4.84 2.87
C VAL A 37 10.42 4.95 4.02
N GLN A 38 10.92 5.30 5.20
CA GLN A 38 10.06 5.61 6.34
C GLN A 38 9.40 6.98 6.13
N LEU A 39 8.08 7.02 6.28
CA LEU A 39 7.31 8.26 6.18
C LEU A 39 7.32 9.01 7.52
N THR A 40 7.24 10.34 7.43
CA THR A 40 7.18 11.22 8.60
C THR A 40 5.78 11.25 9.24
N THR A 41 4.74 10.93 8.47
CA THR A 41 3.37 10.84 8.97
C THR A 41 3.23 9.67 9.95
N ARG A 42 2.72 9.98 11.14
CA ARG A 42 2.47 8.95 12.16
C ARG A 42 1.11 8.31 11.93
N PRO A 43 1.00 6.97 12.04
CA PRO A 43 -0.29 6.30 12.00
C PRO A 43 -1.23 6.83 13.09
N SER A 44 -2.41 7.30 12.69
CA SER A 44 -3.42 7.81 13.61
C SER A 44 -4.70 6.98 13.59
N ARG A 45 -5.05 6.38 12.43
CA ARG A 45 -6.27 5.61 12.22
C ARG A 45 -5.99 4.38 11.38
N SER A 46 -6.84 3.35 11.44
CA SER A 46 -6.58 2.05 10.80
C SER A 46 -7.10 1.92 9.36
N LYS A 47 -7.77 2.92 8.81
CA LYS A 47 -8.35 2.87 7.46
C LYS A 47 -7.38 3.53 6.48
N LEU A 48 -7.01 2.78 5.45
CA LEU A 48 -6.13 3.23 4.37
C LEU A 48 -6.93 3.30 3.05
N GLY A 49 -6.68 4.37 2.30
CA GLY A 49 -7.13 4.53 0.93
C GLY A 49 -5.98 4.23 -0.01
N VAL A 50 -6.25 3.47 -1.07
CA VAL A 50 -5.29 3.17 -2.13
C VAL A 50 -5.94 3.53 -3.45
N TYR A 51 -5.26 4.39 -4.22
CA TYR A 51 -5.74 4.84 -5.52
C TYR A 51 -4.70 4.52 -6.59
N LEU A 52 -5.13 3.76 -7.62
CA LEU A 52 -4.32 3.43 -8.78
C LEU A 52 -4.85 4.20 -9.98
N ASN A 53 -4.02 5.08 -10.54
CA ASN A 53 -4.22 5.62 -11.87
C ASN A 53 -3.28 4.90 -12.83
N PHE A 54 -3.79 3.84 -13.45
CA PHE A 54 -2.98 2.97 -14.31
C PHE A 54 -2.42 3.70 -15.52
N LYS A 55 -3.25 4.54 -16.18
CA LYS A 55 -2.89 5.23 -17.41
C LYS A 55 -1.81 6.31 -17.19
N GLU A 56 -1.92 7.04 -16.09
CA GLU A 56 -0.94 8.08 -15.73
C GLU A 56 0.25 7.52 -14.92
N GLY A 57 0.27 6.22 -14.64
CA GLY A 57 1.40 5.59 -13.94
C GLY A 57 1.56 6.01 -12.48
N THR A 58 0.46 6.25 -11.76
CA THR A 58 0.55 6.65 -10.34
C THR A 58 -0.18 5.70 -9.40
N LEU A 59 0.46 5.36 -8.29
CA LEU A 59 -0.15 4.65 -7.15
C LEU A 59 -0.02 5.53 -5.90
N SER A 60 -1.16 5.96 -5.35
CA SER A 60 -1.23 6.88 -4.22
C SER A 60 -1.84 6.21 -2.99
N PHE A 61 -1.27 6.50 -1.83
CA PHE A 61 -1.70 6.01 -0.52
C PHE A 61 -2.19 7.14 0.37
N TYR A 62 -3.25 6.86 1.12
CA TYR A 62 -3.90 7.82 2.02
C TYR A 62 -4.25 7.17 3.36
N GLU A 63 -4.18 7.95 4.44
CA GLU A 63 -4.87 7.63 5.68
C GLU A 63 -6.26 8.27 5.65
N VAL A 64 -7.30 7.48 5.91
CA VAL A 64 -8.70 7.91 5.74
C VAL A 64 -9.39 7.96 7.10
N SER A 65 -9.98 9.11 7.40
CA SER A 65 -10.84 9.34 8.56
C SER A 65 -12.05 10.16 8.13
N ASP A 66 -12.32 11.29 8.80
CA ASP A 66 -13.25 12.32 8.33
C ASP A 66 -12.68 13.11 7.15
N ARG A 67 -11.35 13.03 6.97
CA ARG A 67 -10.60 13.60 5.84
C ARG A 67 -9.67 12.54 5.25
N MET A 68 -9.30 12.71 3.98
CA MET A 68 -8.23 11.94 3.34
C MET A 68 -6.90 12.68 3.51
N VAL A 69 -5.95 12.05 4.19
CA VAL A 69 -4.60 12.56 4.37
C VAL A 69 -3.67 11.82 3.41
N PHE A 70 -3.02 12.56 2.52
CA PHE A 70 -2.02 12.00 1.62
C PHE A 70 -0.81 11.47 2.41
N LEU A 71 -0.39 10.24 2.09
CA LEU A 71 0.79 9.61 2.70
C LEU A 71 1.96 9.57 1.72
N TYR A 72 1.73 9.00 0.53
CA TYR A 72 2.79 8.77 -0.44
C TYR A 72 2.23 8.55 -1.84
N LYS A 73 3.03 8.87 -2.86
CA LYS A 73 2.74 8.59 -4.27
C LYS A 73 3.95 7.92 -4.90
N VAL A 74 3.71 6.82 -5.57
CA VAL A 74 4.63 6.18 -6.49
C VAL A 74 4.32 6.68 -7.89
N GLU A 75 5.35 7.02 -8.64
CA GLU A 75 5.30 7.24 -10.08
C GLU A 75 6.08 6.09 -10.76
N ALA A 76 5.40 5.34 -11.63
CA ALA A 76 5.96 4.20 -12.33
C ALA A 76 5.18 3.91 -13.61
N GLU A 77 5.85 3.38 -14.62
CA GLU A 77 5.17 2.85 -15.80
C GLU A 77 4.66 1.43 -15.51
N PHE A 78 3.35 1.27 -15.42
CA PHE A 78 2.73 -0.04 -15.21
C PHE A 78 2.47 -0.71 -16.57
N THR A 79 3.19 -1.80 -16.84
CA THR A 79 3.09 -2.53 -18.11
C THR A 79 2.12 -3.72 -18.05
N GLU A 80 1.74 -4.14 -16.84
CA GLU A 80 0.88 -5.29 -16.59
C GLU A 80 -0.19 -4.95 -15.54
N PRO A 81 -1.36 -5.63 -15.54
CA PRO A 81 -2.39 -5.42 -14.53
C PRO A 81 -1.84 -5.57 -13.10
N MET A 82 -2.18 -4.61 -12.26
CA MET A 82 -1.85 -4.66 -10.84
C MET A 82 -2.93 -5.35 -10.04
N TYR A 83 -2.51 -6.17 -9.08
CA TYR A 83 -3.41 -6.87 -8.17
C TYR A 83 -3.19 -6.38 -6.74
N PRO A 84 -4.26 -6.03 -6.00
CA PRO A 84 -4.13 -5.71 -4.59
C PRO A 84 -3.68 -6.95 -3.82
N GLY A 85 -2.66 -6.77 -2.98
CA GLY A 85 -2.12 -7.80 -2.12
C GLY A 85 -2.12 -7.32 -0.67
N PHE A 86 -2.38 -8.24 0.25
CA PHE A 86 -2.39 -7.94 1.68
C PHE A 86 -1.50 -8.95 2.41
N TRP A 87 -0.70 -8.44 3.33
CA TRP A 87 0.01 -9.24 4.30
C TRP A 87 -0.45 -8.81 5.69
N LEU A 88 -0.69 -9.78 6.56
CA LEU A 88 -1.14 -9.55 7.92
C LEU A 88 -0.19 -10.25 8.89
N GLY A 89 0.24 -9.52 9.91
CA GLY A 89 0.90 -10.11 11.06
C GLY A 89 -0.08 -10.95 11.89
N GLU A 90 0.47 -11.64 12.89
CA GLU A 90 -0.32 -12.44 13.82
C GLU A 90 -1.39 -11.56 14.51
N LYS A 91 -2.63 -12.06 14.59
CA LYS A 91 -3.78 -11.38 15.23
C LYS A 91 -4.23 -10.07 14.56
N CYS A 92 -3.69 -9.71 13.39
CA CYS A 92 -4.22 -8.62 12.59
C CYS A 92 -5.46 -9.08 11.79
N CYS A 93 -6.35 -8.14 11.49
CA CYS A 93 -7.47 -8.35 10.58
C CYS A 93 -7.52 -7.23 9.53
N ILE A 94 -8.10 -7.54 8.38
CA ILE A 94 -8.38 -6.58 7.32
C ILE A 94 -9.84 -6.70 6.92
N ARG A 95 -10.42 -5.55 6.57
CA ARG A 95 -11.74 -5.47 5.96
C ARG A 95 -11.64 -4.57 4.74
N ILE A 96 -12.05 -5.09 3.59
CA ILE A 96 -12.24 -4.27 2.40
C ILE A 96 -13.55 -3.50 2.63
N CYS A 97 -13.46 -2.16 2.59
CA CYS A 97 -14.62 -1.31 2.73
C CYS A 97 -15.24 -1.09 1.35
N ASP A 98 -16.55 -1.23 1.25
CA ASP A 98 -17.26 -0.76 0.08
C ASP A 98 -17.11 0.76 -0.01
N LEU A 99 -16.77 1.25 -1.19
CA LEU A 99 -16.91 2.67 -1.51
C LEU A 99 -18.41 2.91 -1.54
N ARG A 100 -18.96 3.46 -0.45
CA ARG A 100 -20.34 3.92 -0.46
C ARG A 100 -20.46 4.91 -1.61
N PRO A 101 -21.44 4.76 -2.52
CA PRO A 101 -21.83 5.87 -3.36
C PRO A 101 -22.17 7.02 -2.42
N ASP A 102 -21.52 8.16 -2.58
CA ASP A 102 -21.86 9.34 -1.78
C ASP A 102 -23.36 9.64 -1.97
N GLY A 103 -24.13 9.58 -0.87
CA GLY A 103 -25.47 10.17 -0.77
C GLY A 103 -26.60 9.54 -1.59
N LEU A 104 -27.12 8.40 -1.13
CA LEU A 104 -28.56 8.09 -1.20
C LEU A 104 -29.11 8.00 0.23
#